data_AF-Q01WH5-F1
#
_entry.id   AF-Q01WH5-F1
#
_cell.length_a   1.000
_cell.length_b   1.000
_cell.length_c   1.000
_cell.angle_alpha   90.00
_cell.angle_beta   90.00
_cell.angle_gamma   90.00
#
_symmetry.space_group_name_H-M   'P 1'
#
loop_
_entity.id
_entity.type
_entity.pdbx_description
1 polymer ?
#
loop_
_entity_poly.entity_id
_entity_poly.type
_entity_poly.pdbx_seq_one_letter_code
_entity_poly.pdbx_strand_id
1 'polypeptide(L)'
;MEHNGGNRVFSCDFLRYVDAGLTIILFSNTSDMPAPDYSHPLARVALGLDYALPPKTIFSARLAAYAGTYALPSGTIITVTPANAGIALATTDQEAWGLLQSSGRGPAGDLVKKLNERTAAVLEAGAKGDFAPLKAAFGSNAPAGFEQRQAQMWKRQQDENGKLQSVRALGTSPDGPGLATTAELTFEHGKMYIQYMWSPEGELAGMLISDQLSPNRYSPESGSDFVSFTLPGPRVKRVKFTLDASGAPKELLLGPVSARKVQ
;
A
#
# COMPACT_ATOMS: atom_id res chain seq x y z
N MET A 1 -5.03 2.16 28.13
CA MET A 1 -4.71 0.73 27.90
C MET A 1 -5.03 0.42 26.46
N GLU A 2 -4.16 -0.33 25.80
CA GLU A 2 -4.27 -0.65 24.38
C GLU A 2 -3.93 -2.12 24.19
N HIS A 3 -4.65 -2.78 23.29
CA HIS A 3 -4.29 -4.10 22.80
C HIS A 3 -4.87 -4.28 21.39
N ASN A 4 -4.01 -4.60 20.43
CA ASN A 4 -4.41 -4.94 19.07
C ASN A 4 -4.22 -6.43 18.80
N GLY A 5 -4.89 -6.94 17.77
CA GLY A 5 -4.73 -8.33 17.35
C GLY A 5 -5.31 -8.54 15.96
N GLY A 6 -4.75 -9.48 15.21
CA GLY A 6 -5.27 -9.81 13.88
C GLY A 6 -4.23 -10.31 12.90
N ASN A 7 -4.68 -10.53 11.67
CA ASN A 7 -3.87 -10.94 10.53
C ASN A 7 -4.05 -10.00 9.33
N ARG A 8 -4.39 -8.73 9.61
CA ARG A 8 -4.74 -7.65 8.67
C ARG A 8 -5.99 -7.87 7.83
N VAL A 9 -6.42 -9.11 7.56
CA VAL A 9 -7.76 -9.37 7.01
C VAL A 9 -8.79 -9.27 8.12
N PHE A 10 -8.57 -10.01 9.21
CA PHE A 10 -9.31 -9.87 10.45
C PHE A 10 -8.45 -9.11 11.42
N SER A 11 -8.96 -8.01 11.96
CA SER A 11 -8.27 -7.23 12.96
C SER A 11 -9.22 -6.74 14.04
N CYS A 12 -8.71 -6.66 15.25
CA CYS A 12 -9.36 -6.13 16.42
C CYS A 12 -8.44 -5.08 17.01
N ASP A 13 -9.03 -4.00 17.50
CA ASP A 13 -8.31 -3.06 18.33
C ASP A 13 -9.15 -2.63 19.53
N PHE A 14 -8.49 -2.55 20.68
CA PHE A 14 -9.07 -2.16 21.96
C PHE A 14 -8.32 -0.95 22.50
N LEU A 15 -9.03 0.15 22.70
CA LEU A 15 -8.52 1.35 23.36
C LEU A 15 -9.38 1.69 24.58
N ARG A 16 -8.72 1.94 25.71
CA ARG A 16 -9.36 2.44 26.95
C ARG A 16 -8.67 3.71 27.43
N TYR A 17 -9.44 4.80 27.45
CA TYR A 17 -9.09 6.09 28.02
C TYR A 17 -9.80 6.24 29.37
N VAL A 18 -9.08 5.92 30.46
CA VAL A 18 -9.66 5.83 31.81
C VAL A 18 -10.23 7.17 32.27
N ASP A 19 -9.45 8.24 32.14
CA ASP A 19 -9.82 9.59 32.62
C ASP A 19 -11.01 10.19 31.86
N ALA A 20 -11.17 9.79 30.59
CA ALA A 20 -12.28 10.24 29.75
C ALA A 20 -13.50 9.33 29.82
N GLY A 21 -13.45 8.23 30.59
CA GLY A 21 -14.53 7.25 30.62
C GLY A 21 -14.79 6.55 29.28
N LEU A 22 -13.93 6.70 28.27
CA LEU A 22 -14.12 6.20 26.90
C LEU A 22 -13.48 4.81 26.69
N THR A 23 -14.22 3.92 26.04
CA THR A 23 -13.74 2.62 25.57
C THR A 23 -14.11 2.47 24.10
N ILE A 24 -13.14 2.07 23.27
CA ILE A 24 -13.34 1.76 21.86
C ILE A 24 -12.94 0.31 21.64
N ILE A 25 -13.84 -0.43 21.02
CA ILE A 25 -13.58 -1.79 20.54
C ILE A 25 -13.96 -1.79 19.06
N LEU A 26 -12.98 -1.99 18.20
CA LEU A 26 -13.18 -2.01 16.76
C LEU A 26 -12.78 -3.37 16.21
N PHE A 27 -13.66 -3.96 15.41
CA PHE A 27 -13.40 -5.16 14.65
C PHE A 27 -13.48 -4.82 13.16
N SER A 28 -12.56 -5.39 12.38
CA SER A 28 -12.59 -5.33 10.93
C SER A 28 -12.31 -6.71 10.36
N ASN A 29 -12.99 -7.04 9.27
CA ASN A 29 -12.82 -8.25 8.49
C ASN A 29 -12.35 -7.95 7.06
N THR A 30 -11.80 -6.75 6.84
CA THR A 30 -11.20 -6.35 5.57
C THR A 30 -9.81 -5.75 5.76
N SER A 31 -8.90 -6.10 4.85
CA SER A 31 -7.57 -5.51 4.77
C SER A 31 -7.56 -4.05 4.32
N ASP A 32 -8.66 -3.57 3.73
CA ASP A 32 -8.77 -2.19 3.25
C ASP A 32 -8.99 -1.20 4.42
N MET A 33 -9.48 -1.68 5.57
CA MET A 33 -9.76 -0.87 6.76
C MET A 33 -9.38 -1.63 8.05
N PRO A 34 -8.09 -1.90 8.31
CA PRO A 34 -7.70 -2.65 9.49
C PRO A 34 -8.00 -1.82 10.76
N ALA A 35 -8.55 -2.46 11.79
CA ALA A 35 -9.04 -1.77 12.99
C ALA A 35 -8.03 -0.81 13.66
N PRO A 36 -6.74 -1.16 13.80
CA PRO A 36 -5.76 -0.26 14.43
C PRO A 36 -5.59 1.09 13.72
N ASP A 37 -5.87 1.17 12.42
CA ASP A 37 -5.71 2.40 11.65
C ASP A 37 -6.85 3.42 11.92
N TYR A 38 -7.95 2.98 12.52
CA TYR A 38 -9.18 3.76 12.69
C TYR A 38 -9.56 4.00 14.15
N SER A 39 -9.10 3.15 15.07
CA SER A 39 -9.41 3.25 16.51
C SER A 39 -8.99 4.58 17.12
N HIS A 40 -7.77 5.05 16.85
CA HIS A 40 -7.26 6.34 17.34
C HIS A 40 -7.98 7.54 16.71
N PRO A 41 -8.16 7.62 15.37
CA PRO A 41 -9.03 8.64 14.78
C PRO A 41 -10.43 8.71 15.40
N LEU A 42 -11.07 7.55 15.64
CA LEU A 42 -12.37 7.49 16.32
C LEU A 42 -12.31 8.01 17.75
N ALA A 43 -11.23 7.72 18.48
CA ALA A 43 -11.01 8.28 19.81
C ALA A 43 -10.94 9.81 19.78
N ARG A 44 -10.23 10.39 18.80
CA ARG A 44 -10.14 11.85 18.64
C ARG A 44 -11.53 12.46 18.44
N VAL A 45 -12.36 11.86 17.58
CA VAL A 45 -13.75 12.29 17.38
C VAL A 45 -14.55 12.24 18.68
N ALA A 46 -14.53 11.10 19.39
CA ALA A 46 -15.30 10.89 20.61
C ALA A 46 -14.86 11.83 21.76
N LEU A 47 -13.58 12.21 21.80
CA LEU A 47 -13.01 13.13 22.78
C LEU A 47 -13.13 14.60 22.37
N GLY A 48 -13.72 14.91 21.22
CA GLY A 48 -13.84 16.29 20.71
C GLY A 48 -12.50 16.93 20.34
N LEU A 49 -11.48 16.12 20.03
CA LEU A 49 -10.18 16.59 19.57
C LEU A 49 -10.19 16.81 18.06
N ASP A 50 -9.29 17.67 17.58
CA ASP A 50 -9.12 17.91 16.14
C ASP A 50 -8.85 16.61 15.37
N TYR A 51 -9.48 16.43 14.23
CA TYR A 51 -9.24 15.27 13.38
C TYR A 51 -9.37 15.67 11.91
N ALA A 52 -8.68 14.94 11.04
CA ALA A 52 -8.81 15.15 9.60
C ALA A 52 -10.09 14.49 9.10
N LEU A 53 -10.96 15.28 8.48
CA LEU A 53 -12.13 14.76 7.80
C LEU A 53 -11.75 14.20 6.42
N PRO A 54 -12.37 13.09 5.99
CA PRO A 54 -12.25 12.66 4.61
C PRO A 54 -12.80 13.76 3.68
N PRO A 55 -12.19 13.96 2.50
CA PRO A 55 -12.73 14.86 1.49
C PRO A 55 -14.17 14.46 1.11
N LYS A 56 -15.01 15.45 0.80
CA LYS A 56 -16.37 15.19 0.33
C LYS A 56 -16.31 14.52 -1.04
N THR A 57 -16.93 13.35 -1.15
CA THR A 57 -17.03 12.60 -2.40
C THR A 57 -18.44 12.68 -2.98
N ILE A 58 -18.58 12.43 -4.28
CA ILE A 58 -19.85 12.35 -4.98
C ILE A 58 -20.10 10.94 -5.50
N PHE A 59 -21.30 10.65 -5.99
CA PHE A 59 -21.52 9.48 -6.83
C PHE A 59 -21.20 9.83 -8.29
N SER A 60 -20.60 8.90 -9.04
CA SER A 60 -20.36 9.07 -10.47
C SER A 60 -20.86 7.86 -11.24
N ALA A 61 -21.80 8.08 -12.17
CA ALA A 61 -22.26 7.06 -13.11
C ALA A 61 -21.25 6.80 -14.25
N ARG A 62 -20.15 7.58 -14.33
CA ARG A 62 -19.21 7.58 -15.47
C ARG A 62 -17.90 6.86 -15.19
N LEU A 63 -17.81 6.07 -14.11
CA LEU A 63 -16.56 5.39 -13.71
C LEU A 63 -15.97 4.53 -14.84
N ALA A 64 -16.82 3.84 -15.60
CA ALA A 64 -16.40 3.01 -16.74
C ALA A 64 -15.69 3.80 -17.85
N ALA A 65 -15.99 5.09 -18.03
CA ALA A 65 -15.35 5.91 -19.06
C ALA A 65 -13.86 6.17 -18.77
N TYR A 66 -13.48 6.13 -17.49
CA TYR A 66 -12.10 6.32 -17.02
C TYR A 66 -11.26 5.04 -17.08
N ALA A 67 -11.89 3.89 -17.30
CA ALA A 67 -11.17 2.63 -17.43
C ALA A 67 -10.23 2.66 -18.65
N GLY A 68 -9.06 2.07 -18.51
CA GLY A 68 -8.09 1.94 -19.60
C GLY A 68 -6.66 2.00 -19.13
N THR A 69 -5.77 2.08 -20.12
CA THR A 69 -4.32 2.10 -19.91
C THR A 69 -3.79 3.49 -20.19
N TYR A 70 -3.00 4.02 -19.26
CA TYR A 70 -2.42 5.36 -19.33
C TYR A 70 -0.90 5.28 -19.30
N ALA A 71 -0.23 5.87 -20.28
CA ALA A 71 1.23 5.85 -20.43
C ALA A 71 1.85 7.19 -20.03
N LEU A 72 2.83 7.15 -19.13
CA LEU A 72 3.70 8.29 -18.83
C LEU A 72 4.65 8.60 -20.00
N PRO A 73 5.28 9.79 -20.05
CA PRO A 73 6.25 10.12 -21.10
C PRO A 73 7.44 9.15 -21.19
N SER A 74 7.79 8.50 -20.09
CA SER A 74 8.81 7.46 -20.00
C SER A 74 8.40 6.13 -20.65
N GLY A 75 7.11 5.96 -20.99
CA GLY A 75 6.53 4.69 -21.45
C GLY A 75 5.98 3.82 -20.31
N THR A 76 6.20 4.20 -19.06
CA THR A 76 5.64 3.54 -17.87
C THR A 76 4.11 3.49 -17.92
N ILE A 77 3.51 2.37 -17.51
CA ILE A 77 2.08 2.11 -17.65
C ILE A 77 1.34 2.16 -16.31
N ILE A 78 0.15 2.78 -16.35
CA ILE A 78 -0.82 2.81 -15.25
C ILE A 78 -2.14 2.28 -15.77
N THR A 79 -2.67 1.26 -15.10
CA THR A 79 -3.98 0.71 -15.40
C THR A 79 -5.02 1.34 -14.49
N VAL A 80 -6.08 1.88 -15.09
CA VAL A 80 -7.25 2.40 -14.37
C VAL A 80 -8.40 1.42 -14.55
N THR A 81 -8.99 0.98 -13.45
CA THR A 81 -10.16 0.09 -13.44
C THR A 81 -11.28 0.70 -12.60
N PRO A 82 -12.56 0.49 -12.97
CA PRO A 82 -13.67 0.84 -12.10
C PRO A 82 -13.61 0.02 -10.81
N ALA A 83 -13.93 0.65 -9.68
CA ALA A 83 -14.13 0.01 -8.39
C ALA A 83 -15.49 0.42 -7.82
N ASN A 84 -16.01 -0.30 -6.82
CA ASN A 84 -17.38 -0.15 -6.30
C ASN A 84 -17.88 1.31 -6.18
N ALA A 85 -17.06 2.21 -5.62
CA ALA A 85 -17.42 3.62 -5.41
C ALA A 85 -16.43 4.61 -6.06
N GLY A 86 -15.65 4.17 -7.05
CA GLY A 86 -14.61 5.01 -7.63
C GLY A 86 -13.75 4.30 -8.66
N ILE A 87 -12.46 4.60 -8.67
CA ILE A 87 -11.47 3.98 -9.55
C ILE A 87 -10.31 3.39 -8.76
N ALA A 88 -9.69 2.38 -9.32
CA ALA A 88 -8.48 1.75 -8.84
C ALA A 88 -7.35 1.99 -9.85
N LEU A 89 -6.24 2.57 -9.39
CA LEU A 89 -5.02 2.77 -10.17
C LEU A 89 -3.99 1.73 -9.74
N ALA A 90 -3.48 0.97 -10.71
CA ALA A 90 -2.47 -0.06 -10.50
C ALA A 90 -1.29 0.13 -11.47
N THR A 91 -0.10 -0.22 -10.99
CA THR A 91 1.13 -0.25 -11.78
C THR A 91 2.11 -1.22 -11.13
N THR A 92 2.98 -1.81 -11.93
CA THR A 92 4.14 -2.57 -11.45
C THR A 92 5.46 -1.84 -11.71
N ASP A 93 5.39 -0.62 -12.23
CA ASP A 93 6.56 0.19 -12.54
C ASP A 93 6.91 1.09 -11.37
N GLN A 94 8.18 1.13 -11.00
CA GLN A 94 8.65 1.83 -9.81
C GLN A 94 8.45 3.35 -9.88
N GLU A 95 8.57 3.94 -11.07
CA GLU A 95 8.31 5.36 -11.30
C GLU A 95 6.85 5.71 -11.00
N ALA A 96 5.90 5.00 -11.63
CA ALA A 96 4.48 5.22 -11.41
C ALA A 96 4.06 4.87 -9.97
N TRP A 97 4.66 3.83 -9.37
CA TRP A 97 4.44 3.51 -7.96
C TRP A 97 4.81 4.70 -7.07
N GLY A 98 5.99 5.29 -7.29
CA GLY A 98 6.43 6.49 -6.58
C GLY A 98 5.43 7.65 -6.72
N LEU A 99 4.92 7.90 -7.93
CA LEU A 99 3.92 8.93 -8.18
C LEU A 99 2.60 8.66 -7.44
N LEU A 100 2.07 7.43 -7.52
CA LEU A 100 0.80 7.04 -6.88
C LEU A 100 0.88 7.04 -5.35
N GLN A 101 2.05 6.80 -4.78
CA GLN A 101 2.24 6.80 -3.33
C GLN A 101 2.70 8.16 -2.78
N SER A 102 3.16 9.07 -3.62
CA SER A 102 3.59 10.40 -3.18
C SER A 102 2.39 11.28 -2.83
N SER A 103 2.40 11.87 -1.64
CA SER A 103 1.50 12.96 -1.23
C SER A 103 2.15 14.34 -1.43
N GLY A 104 3.07 14.47 -2.40
CA GLY A 104 3.85 15.70 -2.65
C GLY A 104 5.06 15.94 -1.72
N ARG A 105 5.23 15.16 -0.65
CA ARG A 105 6.46 15.06 0.16
C ARG A 105 6.77 13.58 0.39
N GLY A 106 7.54 13.00 -0.52
CA GLY A 106 8.05 11.63 -0.37
C GLY A 106 9.27 11.59 0.57
N PRO A 107 9.59 10.42 1.16
CA PRO A 107 10.87 10.21 1.81
C PRO A 107 12.05 10.55 0.87
N ALA A 108 13.19 10.92 1.45
CA ALA A 108 14.38 11.28 0.68
C ALA A 108 14.76 10.16 -0.31
N GLY A 109 15.06 10.52 -1.56
CA GLY A 109 15.29 9.57 -2.66
C GLY A 109 16.35 8.50 -2.34
N ASP A 110 17.40 8.86 -1.60
CA ASP A 110 18.45 7.92 -1.21
C ASP A 110 17.98 6.86 -0.22
N LEU A 111 17.11 7.22 0.74
CA LEU A 111 16.56 6.26 1.70
C LEU A 111 15.63 5.28 0.99
N VAL A 112 14.77 5.77 0.09
CA VAL A 112 13.89 4.95 -0.75
C VAL A 112 14.70 3.94 -1.56
N LYS A 113 15.76 4.41 -2.23
CA LYS A 113 16.63 3.55 -3.03
C LYS A 113 17.29 2.47 -2.17
N LYS A 114 17.86 2.83 -1.02
CA LYS A 114 18.48 1.89 -0.08
C LYS A 114 17.50 0.82 0.41
N LEU A 115 16.27 1.19 0.75
CA LEU A 115 15.26 0.24 1.23
C LEU A 115 14.76 -0.68 0.11
N ASN A 116 14.62 -0.17 -1.12
CA ASN A 116 14.30 -1.01 -2.28
C ASN A 116 15.40 -2.05 -2.54
N GLU A 117 16.67 -1.62 -2.56
CA GLU A 117 17.83 -2.50 -2.76
C GLU A 117 17.95 -3.54 -1.64
N ARG A 118 17.82 -3.09 -0.37
CA ARG A 118 17.85 -3.98 0.80
C ARG A 118 16.74 -5.02 0.74
N THR A 119 15.52 -4.62 0.38
CA THR A 119 14.37 -5.54 0.29
C THR A 119 14.61 -6.60 -0.79
N ALA A 120 15.07 -6.19 -1.97
CA ALA A 120 15.39 -7.12 -3.05
C ALA A 120 16.47 -8.13 -2.62
N ALA A 121 17.59 -7.64 -2.05
CA ALA A 121 18.69 -8.50 -1.60
C ALA A 121 18.26 -9.51 -0.53
N VAL A 122 17.42 -9.09 0.42
CA VAL A 122 16.90 -9.96 1.48
C VAL A 122 15.99 -11.06 0.90
N LEU A 123 15.13 -10.73 -0.06
CA LEU A 123 14.26 -11.70 -0.71
C LEU A 123 15.05 -12.68 -1.59
N GLU A 124 16.04 -12.20 -2.33
CA GLU A 124 16.93 -13.05 -3.14
C GLU A 124 17.76 -14.02 -2.30
N ALA A 125 18.23 -13.58 -1.12
CA ALA A 125 18.90 -14.44 -0.15
C ALA A 125 17.95 -15.51 0.40
N GLY A 126 16.74 -15.10 0.80
CA GLY A 126 15.71 -16.01 1.31
C GLY A 126 15.33 -17.10 0.30
N ALA A 127 15.24 -16.76 -0.99
CA ALA A 127 14.99 -17.72 -2.07
C ALA A 127 16.06 -18.83 -2.18
N LYS A 128 17.28 -18.54 -1.73
CA LYS A 128 18.43 -19.46 -1.68
C LYS A 128 18.58 -20.17 -0.33
N GLY A 129 17.64 -19.96 0.60
CA GLY A 129 17.69 -20.49 1.96
C GLY A 129 18.59 -19.71 2.92
N ASP A 130 19.12 -18.55 2.52
CA ASP A 130 19.88 -17.67 3.41
C ASP A 130 18.95 -16.64 4.07
N PHE A 131 18.59 -16.90 5.32
CA PHE A 131 17.71 -16.03 6.11
C PHE A 131 18.46 -15.08 7.03
N ALA A 132 19.81 -15.07 7.04
CA ALA A 132 20.58 -14.19 7.89
C ALA A 132 20.33 -12.70 7.58
N PRO A 133 20.22 -12.26 6.30
CA PRO A 133 19.90 -10.87 5.98
C PRO A 133 18.52 -10.44 6.50
N LEU A 134 17.51 -11.31 6.38
CA LEU A 134 16.16 -11.00 6.88
C LEU A 134 16.13 -10.96 8.41
N LYS A 135 16.80 -11.90 9.08
CA LYS A 135 16.92 -11.92 10.53
C LYS A 135 17.62 -10.66 11.05
N ALA A 136 18.71 -10.25 10.40
CA ALA A 136 19.40 -9.00 10.71
C ALA A 136 18.51 -7.76 10.46
N ALA A 137 17.62 -7.81 9.47
CA ALA A 137 16.66 -6.74 9.23
C ALA A 137 15.62 -6.60 10.34
N PHE A 138 15.14 -7.73 10.90
CA PHE A 138 14.27 -7.73 12.08
C PHE A 138 14.99 -7.30 13.37
N GLY A 139 16.30 -7.53 13.46
CA GLY A 139 17.07 -7.21 14.66
C GLY A 139 16.50 -7.93 15.88
N SER A 140 16.22 -7.16 16.94
CA SER A 140 15.62 -7.68 18.18
C SER A 140 14.15 -8.14 18.02
N ASN A 141 13.48 -7.75 16.92
CA ASN A 141 12.09 -8.11 16.64
C ASN A 141 11.93 -9.47 15.96
N ALA A 142 13.02 -10.23 15.77
CA ALA A 142 12.97 -11.53 15.10
C ALA A 142 12.16 -12.54 15.94
N PRO A 143 11.04 -13.09 15.41
CA PRO A 143 10.17 -13.94 16.21
C PRO A 143 10.77 -15.35 16.43
N ALA A 144 10.47 -16.00 17.57
CA ALA A 144 11.03 -17.31 17.93
C ALA A 144 10.75 -18.40 16.88
N GLY A 145 11.75 -19.17 16.43
CA GLY A 145 11.61 -20.13 15.33
C GLY A 145 11.62 -19.48 13.94
N PHE A 146 12.20 -18.28 13.84
CA PHE A 146 12.27 -17.46 12.62
C PHE A 146 12.68 -18.25 11.37
N GLU A 147 13.86 -18.87 11.39
CA GLU A 147 14.45 -19.56 10.23
C GLU A 147 13.56 -20.71 9.75
N GLN A 148 13.02 -21.50 10.66
CA GLN A 148 12.10 -22.60 10.32
C GLN A 148 10.83 -22.09 9.63
N ARG A 149 10.23 -20.99 10.14
CA ARG A 149 9.04 -20.39 9.51
C ARG A 149 9.36 -19.81 8.13
N GLN A 150 10.51 -19.16 7.96
CA GLN A 150 10.92 -18.65 6.65
C GLN A 150 11.16 -19.79 5.66
N ALA A 151 11.86 -20.85 6.09
CA ALA A 151 12.10 -22.03 5.26
C ALA A 151 10.78 -22.69 4.82
N GLN A 152 9.83 -22.87 5.74
CA GLN A 152 8.51 -23.42 5.43
C GLN A 152 7.72 -22.53 4.47
N MET A 153 7.75 -21.20 4.66
CA MET A 153 7.08 -20.26 3.78
C MET A 153 7.64 -20.32 2.36
N TRP A 154 8.97 -20.25 2.20
CA TRP A 154 9.61 -20.36 0.88
C TRP A 154 9.37 -21.70 0.20
N LYS A 155 9.48 -22.80 0.97
CA LYS A 155 9.18 -24.13 0.46
C LYS A 155 7.74 -24.21 -0.06
N ARG A 156 6.77 -23.73 0.71
CA ARG A 156 5.37 -23.69 0.30
C ARG A 156 5.18 -22.89 -0.99
N GLN A 157 5.78 -21.71 -1.09
CA GLN A 157 5.67 -20.86 -2.28
C GLN A 157 6.28 -21.51 -3.52
N GLN A 158 7.41 -22.21 -3.38
CA GLN A 158 8.04 -22.93 -4.49
C GLN A 158 7.28 -24.21 -4.88
N ASP A 159 6.72 -24.92 -3.90
CA ASP A 159 5.89 -26.11 -4.15
C ASP A 159 4.58 -25.70 -4.88
N GLU A 160 3.98 -24.55 -4.54
CA GLU A 160 2.73 -24.04 -5.14
C GLU A 160 2.95 -23.35 -6.50
N ASN A 161 3.97 -22.51 -6.65
CA ASN A 161 4.15 -21.64 -7.81
C ASN A 161 5.35 -22.01 -8.70
N GLY A 162 6.11 -23.05 -8.37
CA GLY A 162 7.33 -23.43 -9.08
C GLY A 162 8.55 -22.59 -8.69
N LYS A 163 9.60 -22.61 -9.51
CA LYS A 163 10.85 -21.89 -9.20
C LYS A 163 10.66 -20.38 -9.26
N LEU A 164 11.35 -19.67 -8.37
CA LEU A 164 11.45 -18.21 -8.43
C LEU A 164 12.24 -17.81 -9.68
N GLN A 165 11.66 -16.94 -10.50
CA GLN A 165 12.27 -16.40 -11.71
C GLN A 165 12.88 -15.02 -11.48
N SER A 166 12.21 -14.16 -10.70
CA SER A 166 12.69 -12.80 -10.45
C SER A 166 12.14 -12.21 -9.15
N VAL A 167 12.91 -11.26 -8.60
CA VAL A 167 12.51 -10.38 -7.50
C VAL A 167 12.60 -8.94 -8.00
N ARG A 168 11.56 -8.14 -7.77
CA ARG A 168 11.56 -6.72 -8.13
C ARG A 168 10.93 -5.89 -7.03
N ALA A 169 11.70 -4.97 -6.44
CA ALA A 169 11.13 -3.95 -5.56
C ALA A 169 10.28 -2.97 -6.40
N LEU A 170 8.97 -2.93 -6.14
CA LEU A 170 8.05 -2.01 -6.80
C LEU A 170 8.21 -0.59 -6.25
N GLY A 171 8.54 -0.45 -4.97
CA GLY A 171 8.91 0.83 -4.41
C GLY A 171 8.66 0.92 -2.91
N THR A 172 9.17 2.00 -2.32
CA THR A 172 9.00 2.33 -0.91
C THR A 172 8.08 3.53 -0.77
N SER A 173 7.08 3.41 0.09
CA SER A 173 6.12 4.47 0.41
C SER A 173 5.99 4.66 1.91
N PRO A 174 5.53 5.83 2.37
CA PRO A 174 5.15 6.00 3.77
C PRO A 174 4.10 4.98 4.22
N ASP A 175 4.25 4.47 5.44
CA ASP A 175 3.31 3.54 6.08
C ASP A 175 3.26 3.85 7.59
N GLY A 176 2.17 4.48 8.03
CA GLY A 176 2.06 5.03 9.39
C GLY A 176 3.24 5.95 9.75
N PRO A 177 3.93 5.72 10.90
CA PRO A 177 5.13 6.47 11.28
C PRO A 177 6.39 6.04 10.50
N GLY A 178 6.37 4.90 9.83
CA GLY A 178 7.51 4.30 9.14
C GLY A 178 7.39 4.33 7.62
N LEU A 179 8.05 3.35 6.98
CA LEU A 179 8.06 3.16 5.54
C LEU A 179 7.72 1.71 5.20
N ALA A 180 7.06 1.47 4.08
CA ALA A 180 6.83 0.14 3.57
C ALA A 180 7.43 -0.03 2.17
N THR A 181 8.24 -1.07 1.97
CA THR A 181 8.74 -1.47 0.66
C THR A 181 7.92 -2.63 0.12
N THR A 182 7.30 -2.45 -1.04
CA THR A 182 6.56 -3.52 -1.72
C THR A 182 7.44 -4.14 -2.80
N ALA A 183 7.49 -5.47 -2.87
CA ALA A 183 8.20 -6.22 -3.87
C ALA A 183 7.28 -7.24 -4.55
N GLU A 184 7.49 -7.44 -5.85
CA GLU A 184 6.91 -8.51 -6.66
C GLU A 184 7.92 -9.64 -6.78
N LEU A 185 7.48 -10.86 -6.53
CA LEU A 185 8.20 -12.11 -6.76
C LEU A 185 7.47 -12.84 -7.88
N THR A 186 8.17 -13.09 -9.00
CA THR A 186 7.63 -13.85 -10.13
C THR A 186 8.16 -15.26 -10.06
N PHE A 187 7.25 -16.24 -10.13
CA PHE A 187 7.54 -17.66 -10.17
C PHE A 187 7.11 -18.25 -11.52
N GLU A 188 7.46 -19.51 -11.79
CA GLU A 188 7.06 -20.21 -13.03
C GLU A 188 5.55 -20.21 -13.26
N HIS A 189 4.73 -20.33 -12.21
CA HIS A 189 3.27 -20.49 -12.29
C HIS A 189 2.47 -19.41 -11.55
N GLY A 190 3.07 -18.26 -11.27
CA GLY A 190 2.34 -17.23 -10.54
C GLY A 190 3.21 -16.09 -10.06
N LYS A 191 2.59 -15.24 -9.24
CA LYS A 191 3.22 -14.09 -8.63
C LYS A 191 2.82 -14.00 -7.18
N MET A 192 3.69 -13.40 -6.39
CA MET A 192 3.43 -13.05 -5.00
C MET A 192 3.96 -11.63 -4.77
N TYR A 193 3.25 -10.89 -3.92
CA TYR A 193 3.66 -9.59 -3.45
C TYR A 193 4.00 -9.68 -1.97
N ILE A 194 5.14 -9.09 -1.61
CA ILE A 194 5.58 -9.00 -0.23
C ILE A 194 5.82 -7.53 0.10
N GLN A 195 5.22 -7.08 1.20
CA GLN A 195 5.45 -5.75 1.76
C GLN A 195 6.26 -5.87 3.04
N TYR A 196 7.43 -5.22 3.08
CA TYR A 196 8.30 -5.10 4.24
C TYR A 196 8.05 -3.76 4.91
N MET A 197 7.67 -3.78 6.19
CA MET A 197 7.37 -2.59 6.97
C MET A 197 8.54 -2.23 7.85
N TRP A 198 9.12 -1.07 7.59
CA TRP A 198 10.28 -0.52 8.25
C TRP A 198 9.83 0.50 9.30
N SER A 199 10.31 0.32 10.53
CA SER A 199 10.24 1.31 11.59
C SER A 199 10.98 2.60 11.21
N PRO A 200 10.69 3.73 11.89
CA PRO A 200 11.47 4.96 11.73
C PRO A 200 12.98 4.76 11.94
N GLU A 201 13.36 3.80 12.78
CA GLU A 201 14.74 3.43 13.10
C GLU A 201 15.40 2.54 12.02
N GLY A 202 14.63 2.10 11.01
CA GLY A 202 15.11 1.29 9.89
C GLY A 202 15.18 -0.22 10.16
N GLU A 203 14.64 -0.68 11.28
CA GLU A 203 14.40 -2.11 11.56
C GLU A 203 13.09 -2.58 10.92
N LEU A 204 13.04 -3.84 10.51
CA LEU A 204 11.83 -4.46 9.98
C LEU A 204 10.87 -4.76 11.13
N ALA A 205 9.73 -4.07 11.13
CA ALA A 205 8.66 -4.22 12.11
C ALA A 205 7.67 -5.35 11.74
N GLY A 206 7.62 -5.73 10.46
CA GLY A 206 6.82 -6.85 10.01
C GLY A 206 6.79 -7.04 8.50
N MET A 207 6.00 -8.02 8.07
CA MET A 207 5.82 -8.38 6.67
C MET A 207 4.34 -8.66 6.39
N LEU A 208 3.88 -8.29 5.19
CA LEU A 208 2.60 -8.70 4.66
C LEU A 208 2.84 -9.44 3.34
N ILE A 209 2.22 -10.61 3.19
CA ILE A 209 2.30 -11.43 1.99
C ILE A 209 0.91 -11.46 1.35
N SER A 210 0.86 -11.29 0.03
CA SER A 210 -0.37 -11.27 -0.75
C SER A 210 -0.13 -11.90 -2.12
N ASP A 211 -1.15 -12.51 -2.71
CA ASP A 211 -1.16 -12.94 -4.12
C ASP A 211 -1.56 -11.79 -5.07
N GLN A 212 -2.07 -10.69 -4.52
CA GLN A 212 -2.51 -9.52 -5.27
C GLN A 212 -1.85 -8.24 -4.78
N LEU A 213 -1.55 -7.35 -5.73
CA LEU A 213 -1.09 -6.01 -5.45
C LEU A 213 -2.30 -5.12 -5.11
N SER A 214 -2.34 -4.56 -3.90
CA SER A 214 -3.41 -3.66 -3.49
C SER A 214 -3.44 -2.42 -4.39
N PRO A 215 -4.53 -2.15 -5.13
CA PRO A 215 -4.59 -0.98 -5.99
C PRO A 215 -4.73 0.30 -5.17
N ASN A 216 -4.27 1.42 -5.74
CA ASN A 216 -4.54 2.74 -5.19
C ASN A 216 -5.98 3.13 -5.52
N ARG A 217 -6.86 3.10 -4.51
CA ARG A 217 -8.28 3.44 -4.67
C ARG A 217 -8.50 4.94 -4.54
N TYR A 218 -9.29 5.49 -5.45
CA TYR A 218 -9.72 6.88 -5.43
C TYR A 218 -11.24 6.99 -5.62
N SER A 219 -11.86 7.83 -4.81
CA SER A 219 -13.28 8.18 -4.89
C SER A 219 -13.45 9.48 -5.69
N PRO A 220 -14.55 9.67 -6.44
CA PRO A 220 -14.75 10.90 -7.20
C PRO A 220 -15.06 12.08 -6.27
N GLU A 221 -14.31 13.16 -6.42
CA GLU A 221 -14.53 14.48 -5.80
C GLU A 221 -15.35 15.39 -6.75
N SER A 222 -15.19 15.19 -8.06
CA SER A 222 -15.92 15.88 -9.12
C SER A 222 -16.20 14.94 -10.31
N GLY A 223 -16.73 15.48 -11.42
CA GLY A 223 -16.88 14.74 -12.67
C GLY A 223 -15.56 14.17 -13.22
N SER A 224 -14.41 14.80 -12.96
CA SER A 224 -13.08 14.45 -13.51
C SER A 224 -11.97 14.33 -12.45
N ASP A 225 -12.26 14.69 -11.21
CA ASP A 225 -11.29 14.75 -10.11
C ASP A 225 -11.58 13.64 -9.12
N PHE A 226 -10.53 12.95 -8.69
CA PHE A 226 -10.60 11.78 -7.83
C PHE A 226 -9.63 11.92 -6.67
N VAL A 227 -10.03 11.42 -5.52
CA VAL A 227 -9.34 11.61 -4.25
C VAL A 227 -9.20 10.30 -3.49
N SER A 228 -8.02 10.07 -2.95
CA SER A 228 -7.71 8.96 -2.04
C SER A 228 -7.38 9.56 -0.68
N PHE A 229 -7.96 8.98 0.37
CA PHE A 229 -7.77 9.43 1.75
C PHE A 229 -7.55 8.20 2.63
N THR A 230 -6.48 8.24 3.41
CA THR A 230 -6.12 7.19 4.38
C THR A 230 -6.02 7.82 5.76
N LEU A 231 -6.66 7.22 6.77
CA LEU A 231 -6.65 7.72 8.14
C LEU A 231 -5.34 7.54 8.92
N PRO A 232 -4.53 6.47 8.75
CA PRO A 232 -3.23 6.39 9.40
C PRO A 232 -2.25 7.35 8.70
N GLY A 233 -2.24 8.60 9.18
CA GLY A 233 -1.59 9.72 8.52
C GLY A 233 -2.50 10.32 7.45
N PRO A 234 -3.37 11.29 7.78
CA PRO A 234 -4.38 11.85 6.88
C PRO A 234 -3.75 12.48 5.65
N ARG A 235 -3.50 11.64 4.65
CA ARG A 235 -2.88 11.99 3.38
C ARG A 235 -3.98 12.00 2.35
N VAL A 236 -4.19 13.17 1.79
CA VAL A 236 -5.07 13.34 0.64
C VAL A 236 -4.23 13.25 -0.61
N LYS A 237 -4.45 12.22 -1.42
CA LYS A 237 -3.87 12.10 -2.77
C LYS A 237 -4.95 12.44 -3.78
N ARG A 238 -4.64 13.26 -4.77
CA ARG A 238 -5.57 13.61 -5.84
C ARG A 238 -5.03 13.20 -7.19
N VAL A 239 -5.92 12.74 -8.05
CA VAL A 239 -5.67 12.53 -9.47
C VAL A 239 -6.78 13.19 -10.26
N LYS A 240 -6.47 13.65 -11.46
CA LYS A 240 -7.42 14.37 -12.31
C LYS A 240 -7.35 13.83 -13.72
N PHE A 241 -8.49 13.75 -14.39
CA PHE A 241 -8.53 13.46 -15.81
C PHE A 241 -8.76 14.72 -16.63
N THR A 242 -8.03 14.86 -17.74
CA THR A 242 -8.41 15.81 -18.78
C THR A 242 -9.38 15.11 -19.72
N LEU A 243 -10.43 15.83 -20.12
CA LEU A 243 -11.44 15.32 -21.04
C LEU A 243 -11.27 16.00 -22.41
N ASP A 244 -11.53 15.28 -23.48
CA ASP A 244 -11.64 15.86 -24.81
C ASP A 244 -12.99 16.57 -25.03
N ALA A 245 -13.23 17.08 -26.25
CA ALA A 245 -14.46 17.78 -26.60
C ALA A 245 -15.73 16.90 -26.52
N SER A 246 -15.58 15.57 -26.62
CA SER A 246 -16.68 14.61 -26.43
C SER A 246 -16.94 14.28 -24.96
N GLY A 247 -16.09 14.77 -24.07
CA GLY A 247 -16.12 14.44 -22.65
C GLY A 247 -15.47 13.09 -22.34
N ALA A 248 -14.69 12.51 -23.26
CA ALA A 248 -13.96 11.26 -23.03
C ALA A 248 -12.59 11.53 -22.37
N PRO A 249 -12.13 10.67 -21.44
CA PRO A 249 -10.84 10.86 -20.78
C PRO A 249 -9.66 10.72 -21.74
N LYS A 250 -8.82 11.76 -21.79
CA LYS A 250 -7.64 11.84 -22.67
C LYS A 250 -6.34 11.64 -21.90
N GLU A 251 -6.19 12.27 -20.74
CA GLU A 251 -5.00 12.17 -19.90
C GLU A 251 -5.35 11.99 -18.42
N LEU A 252 -4.48 11.33 -17.68
CA LEU A 252 -4.48 11.18 -16.23
C LEU A 252 -3.35 12.02 -15.64
N LEU A 253 -3.68 12.95 -14.77
CA LEU A 253 -2.75 13.85 -14.08
C LEU A 253 -2.45 13.31 -12.68
N LEU A 254 -1.15 13.10 -12.42
CA LEU A 254 -0.56 12.63 -11.16
C LEU A 254 0.37 13.72 -10.63
N GLY A 255 -0.18 14.69 -9.92
CA GLY A 255 0.56 15.89 -9.54
C GLY A 255 1.05 16.66 -10.79
N PRO A 256 2.36 16.90 -10.95
CA PRO A 256 2.89 17.62 -12.12
C PRO A 256 3.04 16.74 -13.37
N VAL A 257 2.78 15.43 -13.29
CA VAL A 257 3.01 14.48 -14.39
C VAL A 257 1.69 14.12 -15.07
N SER A 258 1.69 14.04 -16.40
CA SER A 258 0.54 13.62 -17.21
C SER A 258 0.82 12.27 -17.89
N ALA A 259 -0.15 11.36 -17.81
CA ALA A 259 -0.16 10.07 -18.51
C ALA A 259 -1.26 10.07 -19.58
N ARG A 260 -0.92 9.76 -20.83
CA ARG A 260 -1.89 9.74 -21.94
C ARG A 260 -2.61 8.41 -22.02
N LYS A 261 -3.91 8.43 -22.28
CA LYS A 261 -4.67 7.19 -22.54
C LYS A 261 -4.18 6.55 -23.84
N VAL A 262 -3.82 5.26 -23.78
CA VAL A 262 -3.33 4.49 -24.94
C VAL A 262 -4.27 3.35 -25.34
N GLN A 263 -5.13 2.90 -24.42
CA GLN A 263 -6.18 1.89 -24.63
C GLN A 263 -7.40 2.23 -23.76
#